data_AF-A0A0C3PA16-F1
#
_entry.id   AF-A0A0C3PA16-F1
#
_cell.length_a   1.000
_cell.length_b   1.000
_cell.length_c   1.000
_cell.angle_alpha   90.00
_cell.angle_beta   90.00
_cell.angle_gamma   90.00
#
_symmetry.space_group_name_H-M   'P 1'
#
loop_
_entity.id
_entity.type
_entity.pdbx_description
1 polymer ?
#
loop_
_entity_poly.entity_id
_entity_poly.type
_entity_poly.pdbx_seq_one_letter_code
_entity_poly.pdbx_strand_id
1 'polypeptide(L)'
;LLWELYELNFHFELYVLDCVLAASLWTSLDEAQLTRQTLLYSIFPGESGLVMLSEPLPQDSSQMGMCSSDMQVALPYLNSFHELLSTWPGAPSCLQS
;
A
#
# COMPACT_ATOMS: atom_id res chain seq x y z
N LEU A 1 -14.77 4.34 -14.23
CA LEU A 1 -15.53 4.14 -12.97
C LEU A 1 -15.35 2.76 -12.35
N LEU A 2 -15.45 1.65 -13.10
CA LEU A 2 -15.36 0.30 -12.51
C LEU A 2 -13.96 -0.03 -12.00
N TRP A 3 -12.92 0.30 -12.77
CA TRP A 3 -11.53 0.03 -12.40
C TRP A 3 -11.11 0.80 -11.14
N GLU A 4 -11.45 2.08 -11.09
CA GLU A 4 -11.15 3.01 -10.00
C GLU A 4 -11.82 2.56 -8.69
N LEU A 5 -13.01 1.93 -8.78
CA LEU A 5 -13.68 1.34 -7.62
C LEU A 5 -12.97 0.07 -7.13
N TYR A 6 -12.48 -0.78 -8.05
CA TYR A 6 -11.68 -1.95 -7.67
C TYR A 6 -10.35 -1.55 -7.03
N GLU A 7 -9.68 -0.54 -7.59
CA GLU A 7 -8.45 0.03 -7.05
C GLU A 7 -8.69 0.57 -5.63
N LEU A 8 -9.73 1.39 -5.44
CA LEU A 8 -10.10 1.90 -4.12
C LEU A 8 -10.46 0.78 -3.14
N ASN A 9 -11.22 -0.22 -3.57
CA ASN A 9 -11.58 -1.36 -2.73
C ASN A 9 -10.34 -2.14 -2.28
N PHE A 10 -9.38 -2.35 -3.18
CA PHE A 10 -8.11 -2.99 -2.86
C PHE A 10 -7.32 -2.20 -1.81
N HIS A 11 -7.32 -0.86 -1.86
CA HIS A 11 -6.65 -0.06 -0.82
C HIS A 11 -7.24 -0.33 0.57
N PHE A 12 -8.58 -0.35 0.69
CA PHE A 12 -9.26 -0.64 1.96
C PHE A 12 -9.04 -2.07 2.44
N GLU A 13 -9.13 -3.05 1.54
CA GLU A 13 -8.88 -4.46 1.87
C GLU A 13 -7.45 -4.66 2.37
N LEU A 14 -6.46 -4.06 1.70
CA LEU A 14 -5.06 -4.13 2.11
C LEU A 14 -4.84 -3.46 3.48
N TYR A 15 -5.43 -2.29 3.71
CA TYR A 15 -5.38 -1.60 5.01
C TYR A 15 -5.94 -2.45 6.14
N VAL A 16 -7.17 -2.96 5.98
CA VAL A 16 -7.81 -3.79 7.01
C VAL A 16 -6.98 -5.06 7.25
N LEU A 17 -6.49 -5.69 6.19
CA LEU A 17 -5.66 -6.89 6.28
C LEU A 17 -4.35 -6.62 7.03
N ASP A 18 -3.70 -5.50 6.74
CA ASP A 18 -2.47 -5.09 7.44
C ASP A 18 -2.71 -4.81 8.92
N CYS A 19 -3.82 -4.14 9.25
CA CYS A 19 -4.22 -3.91 10.65
C CYS A 19 -4.46 -5.21 11.42
N VAL A 20 -5.00 -6.25 10.77
CA VAL A 20 -5.25 -7.54 11.42
C VAL A 20 -3.97 -8.36 11.55
N LEU A 21 -3.19 -8.48 10.47
CA LEU A 21 -2.00 -9.34 10.45
C LEU A 21 -0.82 -8.73 11.22
N ALA A 22 -0.65 -7.41 11.16
CA ALA A 22 0.41 -6.70 11.84
C ALA A 22 -0.11 -5.86 13.02
N ALA A 23 -1.15 -6.34 13.71
CA ALA A 23 -1.86 -5.60 14.77
C ALA A 23 -0.91 -4.97 15.81
N SER A 24 0.17 -5.66 16.19
CA SER A 24 1.16 -5.13 17.13
C SER A 24 1.80 -3.82 16.68
N LEU A 25 2.03 -3.66 15.37
CA LEU A 25 2.62 -2.45 14.78
C LEU A 25 1.61 -1.28 14.80
N TRP A 26 0.34 -1.57 14.61
CA TRP A 26 -0.74 -0.57 14.66
C TRP A 26 -1.13 -0.13 16.07
N THR A 27 -0.89 -0.98 17.07
CA THR A 27 -1.14 -0.66 18.50
C THR A 27 0.09 -0.09 19.23
N SER A 28 1.23 -0.01 18.55
CA SER A 28 2.50 0.46 19.13
C SER A 28 2.62 1.98 19.13
N LEU A 29 3.72 2.50 19.68
CA LEU A 29 4.04 3.94 19.77
C LEU A 29 3.76 4.67 18.44
N ASP A 30 3.30 5.93 18.50
CA ASP A 30 2.91 6.75 17.35
C ASP A 30 3.87 6.68 16.14
N GLU A 31 5.18 6.60 16.37
CA GLU A 31 6.21 6.51 15.32
C GLU A 31 6.13 5.23 14.48
N ALA A 32 5.86 4.08 15.11
CA ALA A 32 5.79 2.80 14.40
C ALA A 32 4.49 2.67 13.61
N GLN A 33 3.39 3.20 14.15
CA GLN A 33 2.13 3.35 13.43
C GLN A 33 2.29 4.28 12.22
N LEU A 34 2.94 5.45 12.40
CA LEU A 34 3.18 6.41 11.33
C LEU A 34 4.08 5.83 10.23
N THR A 35 5.12 5.11 10.61
CA THR A 35 6.00 4.40 9.67
C THR A 35 5.22 3.37 8.87
N ARG A 36 4.35 2.59 9.54
CA ARG A 36 3.53 1.56 8.88
C ARG A 36 2.53 2.18 7.90
N GLN A 37 1.89 3.26 8.31
CA GLN A 37 0.95 4.01 7.51
C GLN A 37 1.64 4.63 6.28
N THR A 38 2.83 5.20 6.45
CA THR A 38 3.65 5.74 5.36
C THR A 38 4.01 4.66 4.34
N LEU A 39 4.44 3.49 4.81
CA LEU A 39 4.76 2.35 3.94
C LEU A 39 3.53 1.83 3.19
N LEU A 40 2.37 1.76 3.85
CA LEU A 40 1.14 1.33 3.18
C LEU A 40 0.74 2.28 2.06
N TYR A 41 0.91 3.58 2.28
CA TYR A 41 0.55 4.58 1.27
C TYR A 41 1.53 4.70 0.12
N SER A 42 2.81 4.38 0.31
CA SER A 42 3.79 4.39 -0.78
C SER A 42 3.56 3.29 -1.83
N ILE A 43 2.62 2.38 -1.59
CA ILE A 43 2.20 1.32 -2.53
C ILE A 43 1.31 1.88 -3.65
N PHE A 44 0.66 3.01 -3.42
CA PHE A 44 -0.32 3.58 -4.33
C PHE A 44 0.15 4.93 -4.88
N PRO A 45 -0.17 5.26 -6.14
CA PRO A 45 0.10 6.58 -6.69
C PRO A 45 -0.82 7.63 -6.04
N GLY A 46 -0.27 8.75 -5.58
CA GLY A 46 -1.02 9.85 -4.95
C GLY A 46 -0.14 10.71 -4.03
N GLU A 47 -0.50 11.98 -3.82
CA GLU A 47 0.25 12.90 -2.94
C GLU A 47 -0.15 12.78 -1.47
N SER A 48 -1.31 12.20 -1.17
CA SER A 48 -1.89 12.20 0.16
C SER A 48 -2.38 10.81 0.57
N GLY A 49 -1.42 9.94 0.81
CA GLY A 49 -1.65 8.72 1.58
C GLY A 49 -2.52 8.95 2.81
N LEU A 50 -2.29 10.05 3.53
CA LEU A 50 -2.95 10.35 4.81
C LEU A 50 -4.44 10.68 4.71
N VAL A 51 -4.99 10.93 3.51
CA VAL A 51 -6.42 11.24 3.34
C VAL A 51 -7.03 10.47 2.17
N MET A 52 -6.92 9.15 2.23
CA MET A 52 -7.48 8.18 1.26
C MET A 52 -8.97 8.41 0.91
N LEU A 53 -9.73 9.12 1.75
CA LEU A 53 -11.15 9.46 1.55
C LEU A 53 -11.41 10.82 0.90
N SER A 54 -10.42 11.72 0.85
CA SER A 54 -10.56 13.07 0.29
C SER A 54 -9.91 13.21 -1.09
N GLU A 55 -9.10 12.22 -1.51
CA GLU A 55 -8.55 12.22 -2.85
C GLU A 55 -9.63 11.87 -3.89
N PRO A 56 -9.63 12.54 -5.05
CA PRO A 56 -10.47 12.13 -6.16
C PRO A 56 -10.12 10.69 -6.57
N LEU A 57 -11.10 9.96 -7.14
CA LEU A 57 -10.85 8.65 -7.75
C LEU A 57 -9.61 8.74 -8.67
N PRO A 58 -8.71 7.74 -8.66
CA PRO A 58 -7.51 7.75 -9.49
C PRO A 58 -7.88 8.02 -10.95
N GLN A 59 -7.53 9.20 -11.46
CA GLN A 59 -7.69 9.54 -12.87
C GLN A 59 -6.37 9.25 -13.56
N ASP A 60 -6.38 8.41 -14.59
CA ASP A 60 -5.20 7.98 -15.33
C ASP A 60 -4.14 7.20 -14.51
N SER A 61 -4.56 6.22 -13.70
CA SER A 61 -3.64 5.25 -13.06
C SER A 61 -2.89 4.36 -14.06
N SER A 62 -3.16 4.47 -15.38
CA SER A 62 -2.46 3.72 -16.42
C SER A 62 -0.97 4.07 -16.57
N GLN A 63 -0.54 5.24 -16.08
CA GLN A 63 0.85 5.71 -16.20
C GLN A 63 1.68 5.53 -14.92
N MET A 64 1.06 5.26 -13.77
CA MET A 64 1.73 5.18 -12.46
C MET A 64 1.26 3.98 -11.63
N GLY A 65 1.90 3.74 -10.48
CA GLY A 65 1.56 2.62 -9.59
C GLY A 65 2.08 1.27 -10.07
N MET A 66 1.71 0.21 -9.35
CA MET A 66 2.15 -1.17 -9.64
C MET A 66 1.69 -1.70 -11.00
N CYS A 67 0.62 -1.13 -11.56
CA CYS A 67 0.06 -1.53 -12.85
C CYS A 67 0.64 -0.75 -14.04
N SER A 68 1.60 0.17 -13.81
CA SER A 68 2.24 0.91 -14.90
C SER A 68 2.96 -0.02 -15.87
N SER A 69 2.88 0.28 -17.17
CA SER A 69 3.63 -0.44 -18.21
C SER A 69 5.14 -0.16 -18.17
N ASP A 70 5.56 0.93 -17.53
CA ASP A 70 6.97 1.24 -17.33
C ASP A 70 7.45 0.61 -16.01
N MET A 71 8.36 -0.35 -16.13
CA MET A 71 8.92 -1.04 -14.97
C MET A 71 9.65 -0.10 -14.01
N GLN A 72 10.30 0.96 -14.50
CA GLN A 72 10.97 1.93 -13.61
C GLN A 72 9.96 2.73 -12.78
N VAL A 73 8.77 2.96 -13.34
CA VAL A 73 7.68 3.61 -12.62
C VAL A 73 7.00 2.65 -11.65
N ALA A 74 6.81 1.39 -12.01
CA ALA A 74 6.15 0.40 -11.16
C ALA A 74 7.00 -0.06 -9.97
N LEU A 75 8.33 -0.11 -10.14
CA LEU A 75 9.24 -0.74 -9.16
C LEU A 75 9.17 -0.15 -7.74
N PRO A 76 9.10 1.17 -7.51
CA PRO A 76 9.00 1.74 -6.16
C PRO A 76 7.75 1.28 -5.40
N TYR A 77 6.61 1.19 -6.10
CA TYR A 77 5.35 0.73 -5.54
C TYR A 77 5.40 -0.77 -5.22
N LEU A 78 5.96 -1.57 -6.13
CA LEU A 78 6.17 -3.01 -5.92
C LEU A 78 7.11 -3.29 -4.76
N ASN A 79 8.18 -2.51 -4.60
CA ASN A 79 9.10 -2.63 -3.48
C ASN A 79 8.42 -2.29 -2.15
N SER A 80 7.61 -1.23 -2.11
CA SER A 80 6.82 -0.87 -0.92
C SER A 80 5.83 -1.97 -0.57
N PHE A 81 5.16 -2.55 -1.58
CA PHE A 81 4.23 -3.66 -1.37
C PHE A 81 4.95 -4.90 -0.85
N HIS A 82 6.09 -5.24 -1.44
CA HIS A 82 6.95 -6.33 -0.99
C HIS A 82 7.40 -6.13 0.46
N GLU A 83 7.87 -4.94 0.82
CA GLU A 83 8.28 -4.60 2.19
C GLU A 83 7.11 -4.69 3.18
N LEU A 84 5.92 -4.23 2.80
CA LEU A 84 4.72 -4.37 3.64
C LEU A 84 4.46 -5.86 3.93
N LEU A 85 4.47 -6.71 2.90
CA LEU A 85 4.19 -8.13 3.02
C LEU A 85 5.29 -8.91 3.76
N SER A 86 6.56 -8.55 3.59
CA SER A 86 7.69 -9.27 4.20
C SER A 86 7.70 -9.21 5.72
N THR A 87 7.11 -8.14 6.27
CA THR A 87 6.95 -7.92 7.71
C THR A 87 5.74 -8.62 8.32
N TRP A 88 4.86 -9.23 7.51
CA TRP A 88 3.71 -9.96 8.05
C TRP A 88 4.16 -11.22 8.80
N PRO A 89 3.47 -11.58 9.91
CA PRO A 89 3.75 -12.82 10.60
C PRO A 89 3.58 -14.03 9.66
N GLY A 90 4.63 -14.84 9.53
CA GLY A 90 4.61 -16.01 8.65
C GLY A 90 4.77 -15.70 7.17
N ALA A 91 5.27 -14.52 6.80
CA ALA A 91 5.63 -14.20 5.42
C ALA A 91 6.53 -15.30 4.81
N PRO A 92 6.26 -15.75 3.57
CA PRO A 92 7.10 -16.71 2.87
C PRO A 92 8.58 -16.27 2.83
N SER A 93 9.49 -17.23 2.90
CA SER A 93 10.93 -16.94 2.86
C SER A 93 11.39 -16.25 1.57
N CYS A 94 10.65 -16.39 0.47
CA CYS A 94 10.94 -15.66 -0.77
C CYS A 94 10.66 -14.16 -0.68
N LEU A 95 9.91 -13.71 0.34
CA LEU A 95 9.67 -12.29 0.63
C LEU A 95 10.60 -11.76 1.73
N GLN A 96 11.31 -12.64 2.42
CA GLN A 96 12.23 -12.30 3.50
C GLN A 96 13.65 -12.18 2.92
N SER A 97 13.99 -10.96 2.48
CA SER A 97 15.33 -10.62 1.98
C SER A 97 16.30 -10.25 3.10
#